data_AF-X1RD37-F1
#
_entry.id   AF-X1RD37-F1
#
_cell.length_a   1.000
_cell.length_b   1.000
_cell.length_c   1.000
_cell.angle_alpha   90.00
_cell.angle_beta   90.00
_cell.angle_gamma   90.00
#
_symmetry.space_group_name_H-M   'P 1'
#
loop_
_entity.id
_entity.type
_entity.pdbx_description
1 polymer ?
#
loop_
_entity_poly.entity_id
_entity_poly.type
_entity_poly.pdbx_seq_one_letter_code
_entity_poly.pdbx_strand_id
1 'polypeptide(L)'
;MNSLNISLDSLLIQYRLSLEAANGSPKTFQGYSDILHRFFGFLKKKGHINSVSDIGREEVRVYIRSLQNAKRWPNRPQNSEDRGKLSPVTVQDHVRAIKAFWSWLFDNGYIKKNILVKY
;
A
#
# COMPACT_ATOMS: atom_id res chain seq x y z
N MET A 1 10.34 15.62 -21.97
CA MET A 1 10.17 14.24 -21.47
C MET A 1 8.68 13.97 -21.37
N ASN A 2 8.17 13.07 -22.22
CA ASN A 2 6.74 12.71 -22.25
C ASN A 2 6.35 12.13 -20.91
N SER A 3 5.44 12.81 -20.21
CA SER A 3 4.83 12.30 -18.98
C SER A 3 3.87 11.20 -19.42
N LEU A 4 4.34 9.95 -19.47
CA LEU A 4 3.46 8.81 -19.66
C LEU A 4 2.43 8.85 -18.53
N ASN A 5 1.16 9.05 -18.87
CA ASN A 5 0.06 8.96 -17.92
C ASN A 5 -0.19 7.47 -17.60
N ILE A 6 0.74 6.88 -16.86
CA ILE A 6 0.71 5.47 -16.49
C ILE A 6 -0.34 5.30 -15.40
N SER A 7 -1.30 4.42 -15.63
CA SER A 7 -2.35 4.14 -14.66
C SER A 7 -1.77 3.49 -13.40
N LEU A 8 -2.48 3.63 -12.28
CA LEU A 8 -2.11 2.99 -11.02
C LEU A 8 -2.00 1.46 -11.17
N ASP A 9 -2.91 0.83 -11.91
CA ASP A 9 -2.87 -0.62 -12.15
C ASP A 9 -1.61 -1.01 -12.93
N SER A 10 -1.22 -0.21 -13.93
CA SER A 10 0.03 -0.43 -14.66
C SER A 10 1.26 -0.28 -13.75
N LEU A 11 1.26 0.68 -12.82
CA LEU A 11 2.35 0.83 -11.84
C LEU A 11 2.44 -0.38 -10.89
N LEU A 12 1.30 -0.91 -10.44
CA LEU A 12 1.27 -2.11 -9.59
C LEU A 12 1.78 -3.36 -10.33
N ILE A 13 1.41 -3.53 -11.60
CA ILE A 13 1.92 -4.61 -12.45
C ILE A 13 3.43 -4.49 -12.64
N GLN A 14 3.93 -3.29 -12.96
CA GLN A 14 5.36 -3.08 -13.16
C GLN A 14 6.17 -3.25 -11.87
N TYR A 15 5.62 -2.80 -10.73
CA TYR A 15 6.25 -3.03 -9.44
C TYR A 15 6.35 -4.52 -9.12
N ARG A 16 5.26 -5.27 -9.34
CA ARG A 16 5.26 -6.73 -9.22
C ARG A 16 6.38 -7.37 -10.06
N LEU A 17 6.45 -7.04 -11.34
CA LEU A 17 7.47 -7.59 -12.25
C LEU A 17 8.89 -7.26 -11.78
N SER A 18 9.11 -6.06 -11.25
CA SER A 18 10.42 -5.68 -10.70
C SER A 18 10.83 -6.49 -9.47
N LEU A 19 9.87 -6.84 -8.60
CA LEU A 19 10.12 -7.68 -7.42
C LEU A 19 10.39 -9.13 -7.82
N GLU A 20 9.67 -9.63 -8.83
CA GLU A 20 9.89 -10.97 -9.40
C GLU A 20 11.29 -11.07 -10.02
N ALA A 21 11.72 -10.07 -10.79
CA ALA A 21 13.05 -10.01 -11.40
C ALA A 21 14.20 -9.91 -10.36
N ALA A 22 13.95 -9.32 -9.20
CA ALA A 22 14.94 -9.16 -8.13
C ALA A 22 15.13 -10.41 -7.25
N ASN A 23 14.62 -11.59 -7.66
CA ASN A 23 14.61 -12.83 -6.88
C ASN A 23 13.93 -12.69 -5.49
N GLY A 24 12.93 -11.80 -5.37
CA GLY A 24 12.13 -11.69 -4.16
C GLY A 24 11.35 -12.99 -3.88
N SER A 25 11.22 -13.38 -2.61
CA SER A 25 10.38 -14.53 -2.26
C SER A 25 8.93 -14.30 -2.71
N PRO A 26 8.27 -15.27 -3.39
CA PRO A 26 6.88 -15.16 -3.82
C PRO A 26 5.91 -14.77 -2.68
N LYS A 27 6.22 -15.21 -1.45
CA LYS A 27 5.41 -14.92 -0.26
C LYS A 27 5.52 -13.46 0.20
N THR A 28 6.68 -12.83 0.01
CA THR A 28 6.89 -11.40 0.32
C THR A 28 6.20 -10.53 -0.72
N PHE A 29 6.24 -10.95 -1.99
CA PHE A 29 5.52 -10.30 -3.09
C PHE A 29 4.00 -10.29 -2.88
N GLN A 30 3.39 -11.45 -2.61
CA GLN A 30 1.94 -11.56 -2.44
C GLN A 30 1.46 -10.65 -1.31
N GLY A 31 2.20 -10.61 -0.19
CA GLY A 31 1.90 -9.72 0.93
C GLY A 31 1.92 -8.24 0.54
N TYR A 32 2.92 -7.79 -0.23
CA TYR A 32 2.99 -6.39 -0.66
C TYR A 32 1.88 -6.03 -1.64
N SER A 33 1.59 -6.91 -2.61
CA SER A 33 0.50 -6.71 -3.56
C SER A 33 -0.85 -6.60 -2.85
N ASP A 34 -1.16 -7.49 -1.91
CA ASP A 34 -2.41 -7.48 -1.16
C ASP A 34 -2.54 -6.22 -0.31
N ILE A 35 -1.45 -5.79 0.33
CA ILE A 35 -1.39 -4.55 1.10
C ILE A 35 -1.66 -3.33 0.20
N LEU A 36 -0.99 -3.24 -0.94
CA LEU A 36 -1.12 -2.11 -1.86
C LEU A 36 -2.54 -2.05 -2.44
N HIS A 37 -3.11 -3.17 -2.87
CA HIS A 37 -4.52 -3.22 -3.30
C HIS A 37 -5.47 -2.76 -2.20
N ARG A 38 -5.26 -3.19 -0.94
CA ARG A 38 -6.08 -2.73 0.17
C ARG A 38 -5.92 -1.24 0.46
N PHE A 39 -4.70 -0.71 0.33
CA PHE A 39 -4.43 0.71 0.51
C PHE A 39 -5.10 1.56 -0.57
N PHE A 40 -4.88 1.26 -1.85
CA PHE A 40 -5.50 1.98 -2.95
C PHE A 40 -7.03 1.81 -2.98
N GLY A 41 -7.54 0.63 -2.64
CA GLY A 41 -8.97 0.40 -2.47
C GLY A 41 -9.58 1.22 -1.33
N PHE A 42 -8.85 1.44 -0.23
CA PHE A 42 -9.27 2.34 0.83
C PHE A 42 -9.33 3.79 0.36
N LEU A 43 -8.29 4.26 -0.34
CA LEU A 43 -8.23 5.62 -0.84
C LEU A 43 -9.32 5.89 -1.87
N LYS A 44 -9.53 4.98 -2.82
CA LYS A 44 -10.60 5.07 -3.83
C LYS A 44 -11.99 5.19 -3.21
N LYS A 45 -12.23 4.55 -2.05
CA LYS A 45 -13.49 4.68 -1.30
C LYS A 45 -13.61 6.00 -0.55
N LYS A 46 -12.49 6.64 -0.21
CA LYS A 46 -12.44 7.92 0.50
C LYS A 46 -12.40 9.15 -0.42
N GLY A 47 -12.03 8.97 -1.69
CA GLY A 47 -12.04 9.99 -2.73
C GLY A 47 -11.47 9.46 -4.05
N HIS A 48 -11.67 10.20 -5.14
CA HIS A 48 -11.09 9.87 -6.44
C HIS A 48 -9.60 10.25 -6.44
N ILE A 49 -8.73 9.32 -6.03
CA ILE A 49 -7.30 9.46 -6.27
C ILE A 49 -7.01 9.04 -7.70
N ASN A 50 -6.60 10.01 -8.52
CA ASN A 50 -6.31 9.81 -9.94
C ASN A 50 -4.83 9.49 -10.18
N SER A 51 -3.93 9.89 -9.28
CA SER A 51 -2.49 9.65 -9.40
C SER A 51 -1.81 9.34 -8.07
N VAL A 52 -0.72 8.56 -8.12
CA VAL A 52 0.21 8.40 -6.98
C VAL A 52 0.85 9.72 -6.54
N SER A 53 0.87 10.72 -7.43
CA SER A 53 1.36 12.07 -7.12
C SER A 53 0.42 12.86 -6.21
N ASP A 54 -0.86 12.48 -6.15
CA ASP A 54 -1.87 13.12 -5.29
C ASP A 54 -1.83 12.58 -3.86
N ILE A 55 -1.09 11.49 -3.62
CA ILE A 55 -1.03 10.81 -2.34
C ILE A 55 0.11 11.40 -1.51
N GLY A 56 -0.26 12.03 -0.41
CA GLY A 56 0.58 12.64 0.61
C GLY A 56 0.83 11.74 1.82
N ARG A 57 1.52 12.32 2.81
CA ARG A 57 1.70 11.70 4.14
C ARG A 57 0.37 11.61 4.91
N GLU A 58 -0.57 12.52 4.65
CA GLU A 58 -1.86 12.53 5.34
C GLU A 58 -2.74 11.35 4.91
N GLU A 59 -2.79 11.01 3.63
CA GLU A 59 -3.52 9.87 3.09
C GLU A 59 -3.01 8.56 3.71
N VAL A 60 -1.69 8.43 3.85
CA VAL A 60 -1.06 7.30 4.54
C VAL A 60 -1.46 7.28 6.02
N ARG A 61 -1.39 8.41 6.74
CA ARG A 61 -1.80 8.47 8.16
C ARG A 61 -3.28 8.12 8.36
N VAL A 62 -4.16 8.63 7.51
CA VAL A 62 -5.59 8.33 7.52
C VAL A 62 -5.81 6.83 7.29
N TYR A 63 -5.07 6.22 6.37
CA TYR A 63 -5.10 4.78 6.16
C TYR A 63 -4.59 4.00 7.39
N ILE A 64 -3.44 4.35 7.95
CA ILE A 64 -2.88 3.66 9.13
C ILE A 64 -3.83 3.78 10.32
N ARG A 65 -4.42 4.95 10.55
CA ARG A 65 -5.45 5.14 11.60
C ARG A 65 -6.66 4.24 11.34
N SER A 66 -7.06 4.05 10.08
CA SER A 66 -8.14 3.12 9.74
C SER A 66 -7.78 1.66 10.07
N LEU A 67 -6.54 1.23 9.81
CA LEU A 67 -6.06 -0.12 10.15
C LEU A 67 -6.02 -0.36 11.65
N GLN A 68 -5.50 0.61 12.42
CA GLN A 68 -5.43 0.54 13.88
C GLN A 68 -6.82 0.45 14.55
N ASN A 69 -7.87 0.90 13.88
CA ASN A 69 -9.25 0.80 14.35
C ASN A 69 -10.04 -0.33 13.67
N ALA A 70 -9.45 -1.04 12.71
CA ALA A 70 -10.11 -2.12 12.00
C ALA A 70 -10.19 -3.37 12.87
N LYS A 71 -11.33 -4.06 12.78
CA LYS A 71 -11.49 -5.42 13.31
C LYS A 71 -10.62 -6.37 12.49
N ARG A 72 -9.89 -7.26 13.16
CA ARG A 72 -9.05 -8.27 12.48
C ARG A 72 -9.88 -9.21 11.60
N TRP A 73 -11.08 -9.57 12.05
CA TRP A 73 -12.01 -10.44 11.32
C TRP A 73 -13.43 -9.84 11.31
N PRO A 74 -13.75 -8.95 10.35
CA PRO A 74 -15.05 -8.27 10.33
C PRO A 74 -16.23 -9.19 10.00
N ASN A 75 -15.99 -10.29 9.27
CA ASN A 75 -17.02 -11.22 8.80
C ASN A 75 -17.11 -12.50 9.66
N ARG A 76 -16.36 -12.59 10.78
CA ARG A 76 -16.45 -13.75 11.66
C ARG A 76 -17.66 -13.63 12.61
N PRO A 77 -18.33 -14.75 12.93
CA PRO A 77 -19.39 -14.80 13.92
C PRO A 77 -19.01 -14.15 15.25
N GLN A 78 -19.99 -13.47 15.85
CA GLN A 78 -19.89 -12.67 17.08
C GLN A 78 -19.40 -13.46 18.30
N ASN A 79 -19.56 -14.78 18.30
CA ASN A 79 -19.18 -15.70 19.37
C ASN A 79 -17.73 -16.21 19.30
N SER A 80 -16.90 -15.71 18.38
CA SER A 80 -15.46 -16.02 18.38
C SER A 80 -14.71 -15.16 19.42
N GLU A 81 -13.89 -15.79 20.27
CA GLU A 81 -13.09 -15.15 21.34
C GLU A 81 -12.02 -14.18 20.79
N ASP A 82 -11.78 -14.25 19.49
CA ASP A 82 -10.67 -13.64 18.77
C ASP A 82 -11.01 -12.25 18.16
N ARG A 83 -11.95 -11.46 18.72
CA ARG A 83 -12.41 -10.19 18.10
C ARG A 83 -11.49 -8.98 18.30
N GLY A 84 -10.18 -9.18 18.30
CA GLY A 84 -9.18 -8.12 18.46
C GLY A 84 -9.08 -7.15 17.27
N LYS A 85 -8.36 -6.04 17.51
CA LYS A 85 -7.86 -5.13 16.47
C LYS A 85 -6.76 -5.83 15.66
N LEU A 86 -6.40 -5.26 14.50
CA LEU A 86 -5.17 -5.67 13.81
C LEU A 86 -3.97 -5.54 14.75
N SER A 87 -3.05 -6.50 14.69
CA SER A 87 -1.85 -6.43 15.52
C SER A 87 -0.96 -5.26 15.07
N PRO A 88 -0.15 -4.67 15.97
CA PRO A 88 0.83 -3.66 15.60
C PRO A 88 1.78 -4.13 14.49
N VAL A 89 2.16 -5.41 14.51
CA VAL A 89 3.02 -6.02 13.48
C VAL A 89 2.36 -5.95 12.11
N THR A 90 1.09 -6.32 11.99
CA THR A 90 0.37 -6.20 10.72
C THR A 90 0.32 -4.76 10.24
N VAL A 91 0.05 -3.79 11.13
CA VAL A 91 0.06 -2.37 10.76
C VAL A 91 1.44 -1.91 10.26
N GLN A 92 2.53 -2.39 10.87
CA GLN A 92 3.90 -2.10 10.42
C GLN A 92 4.22 -2.73 9.06
N ASP A 93 3.74 -3.94 8.77
CA ASP A 93 3.91 -4.56 7.46
C ASP A 93 3.24 -3.72 6.37
N HIS A 94 2.06 -3.15 6.66
CA HIS A 94 1.40 -2.21 5.78
C HIS A 94 2.27 -0.97 5.49
N VAL A 95 2.85 -0.35 6.53
CA VAL A 95 3.76 0.80 6.37
C VAL A 95 4.98 0.41 5.53
N ARG A 96 5.58 -0.75 5.80
CA ARG A 96 6.78 -1.22 5.09
C ARG A 96 6.52 -1.39 3.59
N ALA A 97 5.43 -2.04 3.21
CA ALA A 97 5.07 -2.25 1.81
C ALA A 97 4.80 -0.92 1.09
N ILE A 98 4.07 0.02 1.73
CA ILE A 98 3.80 1.34 1.16
C ILE A 98 5.12 2.11 0.96
N LYS A 99 6.02 2.14 1.95
CA LYS A 99 7.33 2.79 1.81
C LYS A 99 8.16 2.17 0.71
N ALA A 100 8.20 0.84 0.62
CA ALA A 100 8.93 0.13 -0.43
C ALA A 100 8.42 0.49 -1.83
N PHE A 101 7.10 0.56 -2.01
CA PHE A 101 6.51 0.99 -3.29
C PHE A 101 6.85 2.44 -3.64
N TRP A 102 6.81 3.36 -2.67
CA TRP A 102 7.19 4.77 -2.90
C TRP A 102 8.67 4.95 -3.21
N SER A 103 9.55 4.16 -2.60
CA SER A 103 10.97 4.14 -2.98
C SER A 103 11.14 3.65 -4.40
N TRP A 104 10.51 2.53 -4.76
CA TRP A 104 10.56 2.01 -6.12
C TRP A 104 10.03 3.02 -7.17
N LEU A 105 8.93 3.72 -6.88
CA LEU A 105 8.40 4.77 -7.76
C LEU A 105 9.42 5.88 -8.00
N PHE A 106 10.15 6.27 -6.96
CA PHE A 106 11.16 7.33 -7.04
C PHE A 106 12.41 6.85 -7.78
N ASP A 107 12.92 5.66 -7.45
CA ASP A 107 14.13 5.09 -8.05
C ASP A 107 13.98 4.82 -9.55
N ASN A 108 12.75 4.55 -10.01
CA ASN A 108 12.42 4.35 -11.43
C ASN A 108 11.91 5.62 -12.13
N GLY A 109 11.90 6.77 -11.45
CA GLY A 109 11.54 8.07 -12.05
C GLY A 109 10.05 8.31 -12.29
N TYR A 110 9.16 7.49 -11.72
CA TYR A 110 7.70 7.69 -11.78
C TYR A 110 7.23 8.89 -10.94
N ILE A 111 7.96 9.21 -9.87
CA ILE A 111 7.72 10.41 -9.04
C ILE A 111 9.01 11.19 -8.86
N LYS A 112 8.91 12.53 -8.85
CA LYS A 112 10.07 13.42 -8.68
C LYS A 112 10.58 13.51 -7.24
N LYS A 113 9.75 13.13 -6.27
CA LYS A 113 10.05 13.25 -4.84
C LYS A 113 9.39 12.12 -4.06
N ASN A 114 10.19 11.36 -3.31
CA ASN A 114 9.67 10.41 -2.34
C ASN A 114 9.32 11.13 -1.03
N ILE A 115 8.02 11.36 -0.81
CA ILE A 115 7.51 12.00 0.40
C ILE A 115 7.49 11.09 1.63
N LEU A 116 7.68 9.78 1.45
CA LEU A 116 7.58 8.74 2.49
C LEU A 116 8.94 8.29 3.04
N VAL A 117 10.05 8.87 2.58
CA VAL A 117 11.40 8.57 3.11
C VAL A 117 11.47 8.75 4.63
N LYS A 118 10.85 9.82 5.14
CA LYS A 118 10.81 10.17 6.58
C LYS A 118 9.49 9.81 7.27
N TYR A 119 8.74 8.82 6.74
CA TYR A 119 7.53 8.29 7.39
C TYR A 119 7.88 7.25 8.45
#